data_AF-A0A7Y8PPX6-F1
#
_entry.id   AF-A0A7Y8PPX6-F1
#
_cell.length_a   1.000
_cell.length_b   1.000
_cell.length_c   1.000
_cell.angle_alpha   90.00
_cell.angle_beta   90.00
_cell.angle_gamma   90.00
#
_symmetry.space_group_name_H-M   'P 1'
#
loop_
_entity.id
_entity.type
_entity.pdbx_description
1 polymer ?
#
loop_
_entity_poly.entity_id
_entity_poly.type
_entity_poly.pdbx_seq_one_letter_code
_entity_poly.pdbx_strand_id
1 'polypeptide(L)' 'MGKRIIDLKTEDTLYIGDAKVQLIKKSGQLARICVEADNHIEIKHERMSACDSTMETQAHG' A
#
# COMPACT_ATOMS: atom_id res chain seq x y z
N MET A 1 2.80 18.01 10.03
CA MET A 1 1.86 16.88 9.81
C MET A 1 2.18 15.78 10.80
N GLY A 2 1.17 15.18 11.44
CA GLY A 2 1.36 14.01 12.27
C GLY A 2 1.61 12.76 11.42
N LYS A 3 2.54 11.90 11.84
CA LYS A 3 2.78 10.59 11.24
C LYS A 3 2.51 9.50 12.28
N ARG A 4 1.79 8.46 11.87
CA ARG A 4 1.60 7.24 12.66
C ARG A 4 1.94 6.04 11.78
N ILE A 5 2.72 5.11 12.34
CA ILE A 5 3.04 3.82 11.74
C ILE A 5 2.23 2.80 12.53
N ILE A 6 1.47 1.97 11.83
CA ILE A 6 0.54 1.03 12.43
C ILE A 6 0.77 -0.31 11.73
N ASP A 7 1.06 -1.33 12.51
CA ASP A 7 1.09 -2.71 12.02
C ASP A 7 -0.32 -3.29 12.06
N LEU A 8 -0.79 -3.82 10.94
CA LEU A 8 -2.10 -4.47 10.83
C LEU A 8 -1.93 -5.98 10.67
N LYS A 9 -2.69 -6.74 11.45
CA LYS A 9 -2.91 -8.18 11.23
C LYS A 9 -4.06 -8.39 10.24
N THR A 10 -4.14 -9.57 9.66
CA THR A 10 -5.28 -9.93 8.80
C THR A 10 -6.58 -9.78 9.59
N GLU A 11 -7.61 -9.25 8.95
CA GLU A 11 -8.93 -8.91 9.51
C GLU A 11 -8.96 -7.65 10.40
N ASP A 12 -7.81 -7.11 10.81
CA ASP A 12 -7.76 -5.82 11.51
C ASP A 12 -8.37 -4.72 10.65
N THR A 13 -9.12 -3.86 11.33
CA THR A 13 -9.77 -2.68 10.75
C THR A 13 -9.13 -1.42 11.31
N LEU A 14 -8.61 -0.57 10.42
CA LEU A 14 -8.11 0.75 10.70
C LEU A 14 -9.13 1.80 10.25
N TYR A 15 -9.52 2.70 11.15
CA TYR A 15 -10.35 3.85 10.83
C TYR A 15 -9.49 5.09 10.58
N ILE A 16 -9.76 5.80 9.49
CA ILE A 16 -9.12 7.07 9.14
C ILE A 16 -10.22 8.09 8.86
N GLY A 17 -10.57 8.90 9.87
CA GLY A 17 -11.81 9.67 9.83
C GLY A 17 -12.99 8.72 9.68
N ASP A 18 -13.84 8.96 8.68
CA ASP A 18 -15.00 8.12 8.37
C ASP A 18 -14.68 6.97 7.40
N ALA A 19 -13.43 6.88 6.91
CA ALA A 19 -13.01 5.79 6.05
C ALA A 19 -12.59 4.56 6.88
N LYS A 20 -12.97 3.38 6.39
CA LYS A 20 -12.63 2.08 6.96
C LYS A 20 -11.66 1.36 6.05
N VAL A 21 -10.49 0.99 6.57
CA VAL A 21 -9.46 0.24 5.88
C VAL A 21 -9.30 -1.11 6.54
N GLN A 22 -9.42 -2.21 5.79
CA GLN A 22 -9.26 -3.55 6.34
C GLN A 22 -8.16 -4.32 5.59
N LEU A 23 -7.27 -4.99 6.32
CA LEU A 23 -6.33 -5.94 5.71
C LEU A 23 -7.02 -7.29 5.49
N ILE A 24 -7.33 -7.63 4.24
CA ILE A 24 -8.04 -8.86 3.89
C ILE A 24 -7.10 -10.06 3.85
N LYS A 25 -5.91 -9.89 3.27
CA LYS A 25 -4.89 -10.94 3.18
C LYS A 25 -3.52 -10.33 2.95
N LYS A 26 -2.48 -10.97 3.49
CA LYS A 26 -1.09 -10.73 3.11
C LYS A 26 -0.47 -12.01 2.54
N SER A 27 0.31 -11.88 1.48
CA SER A 27 1.04 -12.98 0.84
C SER A 27 2.39 -12.49 0.37
N GLY A 28 3.45 -12.81 1.10
CA GLY A 28 4.79 -12.27 0.85
C GLY A 28 4.79 -10.74 0.92
N GLN A 29 5.22 -10.09 -0.16
CA GLN A 29 5.26 -8.62 -0.28
C GLN A 29 3.93 -7.99 -0.70
N LEU A 30 2.92 -8.78 -1.08
CA LEU A 30 1.63 -8.28 -1.52
C LEU A 30 0.62 -8.29 -0.36
N ALA A 31 -0.08 -7.18 -0.18
CA ALA A 31 -1.23 -7.08 0.70
C ALA A 31 -2.49 -6.78 -0.13
N ARG A 32 -3.58 -7.46 0.19
CA ARG A 32 -4.92 -7.11 -0.29
C ARG A 32 -5.62 -6.35 0.83
N ILE A 33 -5.95 -5.10 0.56
CA ILE A 33 -6.73 -4.24 1.46
C ILE A 33 -8.10 -3.96 0.85
N CYS A 34 -9.09 -3.75 1.72
CA CYS A 34 -10.39 -3.16 1.36
C CYS A 34 -10.43 -1.74 1.93
N VAL A 35 -10.92 -0.79 1.13
CA VAL A 35 -11.15 0.60 1.58
C VAL A 35 -12.61 0.91 1.32
N GLU A 36 -13.36 1.16 2.39
CA GLU A 36 -14.74 1.62 2.36
C GLU A 36 -14.74 3.09 2.79
N ALA A 37 -15.26 3.96 1.93
CA ALA A 37 -15.36 5.40 2.19
C ALA A 37 -16.58 5.95 1.44
N ASP A 38 -17.02 7.15 1.82
CA ASP A 38 -18.12 7.83 1.12
C ASP A 38 -17.78 8.15 -0.33
N ASN A 39 -18.81 8.21 -1.19
CA ASN A 39 -18.66 8.43 -2.63
C ASN A 39 -17.95 9.74 -3.01
N HIS A 40 -17.93 10.73 -2.11
CA HIS A 40 -17.26 12.01 -2.35
C HIS A 40 -15.74 11.94 -2.07
N ILE A 41 -15.27 10.86 -1.43
CA ILE A 41 -13.87 10.61 -1.17
C ILE A 41 -13.26 9.88 -2.36
N GLU A 42 -12.30 10.53 -3.01
CA GLU A 42 -11.57 9.93 -4.11
C GLU A 42 -10.51 8.95 -3.58
N ILE A 43 -10.60 7.68 -3.98
CA ILE A 43 -9.60 6.65 -3.67
C ILE A 43 -8.65 6.51 -4.85
N LYS A 44 -7.39 6.96 -4.69
CA LYS A 44 -6.33 6.79 -5.69
C LYS A 44 -5.34 5.72 -5.25
N HIS A 45 -4.95 4.87 -6.20
CA HIS A 45 -3.83 3.95 -6.04
C HIS A 45 -2.76 4.28 -7.08
N GLU A 46 -1.68 4.91 -6.64
CA GLU A 46 -0.50 5.15 -7.46
C GLU A 46 0.50 4.02 -7.21
N ARG A 47 0.71 3.18 -8.23
CA ARG A 47 1.80 2.20 -8.18
C ARG A 47 3.10 2.97 -8.36
N MET A 48 3.93 3.04 -7.32
CA MET A 48 5.34 3.32 -7.50
C MET A 48 5.96 2.09 -8.16
N SER A 49 6.07 2.10 -9.49
CA SER A 49 6.92 1.14 -10.18
C SER A 49 8.36 1.34 -9.70
N ALA A 50 9.09 0.25 -9.45
CA ALA A 50 10.54 0.34 -9.48
C ALA A 50 10.91 0.84 -10.89
N CYS A 51 11.63 1.94 -10.96
CA CYS A 51 12.13 2.44 -12.24
C CYS A 51 13.05 1.35 -12.82
N ASP A 52 12.69 0.77 -13.96
CA ASP A 52 13.64 0.06 -14.82
C ASP A 52 14.64 1.09 -15.34
N SER A 53 15.75 1.28 -14.61
CA SER A 53 16.97 1.81 -15.19
C SER A 53 18.00 0.69 -15.19
N THR A 54 17.86 -0.19 -16.18
CA THR A 54 18.99 -0.90 -16.79
C THR A 54 20.07 0.12 -17.13
N MET A 55 21.11 0.20 -16.31
CA MET A 55 22.46 0.32 -16.86
C MET A 55 23.12 -1.03 -16.63
N GLU A 56 23.15 -1.82 -17.70
CA GLU A 56 24.21 -2.80 -17.89
C GLU A 56 25.54 -2.08 -17.63
N THR A 57 26.29 -2.53 -16.64
CA THR A 57 27.74 -2.43 -16.71
C THR A 57 28.25 -3.85 -16.64
N GLN A 58 28.35 -4.49 -17.81
CA GLN A 58 29.33 -5.54 -17.99
C GLN A 58 30.70 -4.96 -17.62
N ALA A 59 31.35 -5.55 -16.63
CA ALA A 59 32.80 -5.55 -16.54
C ALA A 59 33.22 -6.95 -16.11
N HIS A 60 33.69 -7.72 -17.10
CA HIS A 60 34.53 -8.89 -16.91
C HIS A 60 35.86 -8.46 -16.29
N GLY A 61 36.38 -9.26 -15.37
CA GLY A 61 37.72 -9.13 -14.77
C GLY A 61 37.83 -9.94 -13.50
#